data_AF-A0A3M0XJH5-F1
#
_entry.id   AF-A0A3M0XJH5-F1
#
_cell.length_a   1.000
_cell.length_b   1.000
_cell.length_c   1.000
_cell.angle_alpha   90.00
_cell.angle_beta   90.00
_cell.angle_gamma   90.00
#
_symmetry.space_group_name_H-M   'P 1'
#
loop_
_entity.id
_entity.type
_entity.pdbx_description
1 polymer ?
#
loop_
_entity_poly.entity_id
_entity_poly.type
_entity_poly.pdbx_seq_one_letter_code
_entity_poly.pdbx_strand_id
1 'polypeptide(L)'
;MTFMMLNLGVPISIGITCFVFIPYIRNSGVESAYELLEKRFDLKVRLLSAIIYSLHLLLRTGVLILGPAIVFSGIIGIDIEYAILLIGLIATLYTVMGGIRAVVWTDVLQFLVLSAGAVITLIYCIKGVGFSEIMRVGHEANKFKWFDGSLDLTSPRNVWSAGIAYIVLD
;
A
#
# COMPACT_ATOMS: atom_id res chain seq x y z
N MET A 1 -9.35 -13.53 -6.96
CA MET A 1 -8.13 -13.32 -7.78
C MET A 1 -8.14 -11.97 -8.52
N THR A 2 -9.29 -11.29 -8.69
CA THR A 2 -9.36 -9.93 -9.26
C THR A 2 -8.46 -8.90 -8.55
N PHE A 3 -8.41 -8.91 -7.21
CA PHE A 3 -7.46 -8.08 -6.44
C PHE A 3 -5.99 -8.40 -6.76
N MET A 4 -5.65 -9.66 -7.03
CA MET A 4 -4.28 -10.03 -7.39
C MET A 4 -3.88 -9.50 -8.77
N MET A 5 -4.81 -9.37 -9.73
CA MET A 5 -4.49 -8.72 -11.02
C MET A 5 -4.13 -7.24 -10.86
N LEU A 6 -4.85 -6.48 -10.04
CA LEU A 6 -4.48 -5.09 -9.75
C LEU A 6 -3.11 -5.01 -9.06
N ASN A 7 -2.86 -5.90 -8.09
CA ASN A 7 -1.56 -5.98 -7.42
C ASN A 7 -0.41 -6.42 -8.35
N LEU A 8 -0.69 -7.18 -9.41
CA LEU A 8 0.31 -7.54 -10.44
C LEU A 8 0.72 -6.34 -11.32
N GLY A 9 -0.11 -5.30 -11.42
CA GLY A 9 0.26 -4.06 -12.09
C GLY A 9 1.36 -3.28 -11.36
N VAL A 10 1.44 -3.43 -10.03
CA VAL A 10 2.39 -2.74 -9.16
C VAL A 10 3.85 -3.10 -9.46
N PRO A 11 4.28 -4.37 -9.47
CA PRO A 11 5.67 -4.70 -9.78
C PRO A 11 6.07 -4.29 -11.20
N ILE A 12 5.13 -4.33 -12.15
CA ILE A 12 5.36 -3.85 -13.52
C ILE A 12 5.60 -2.34 -13.52
N SER A 13 4.75 -1.58 -12.83
CA SER A 13 4.88 -0.13 -12.67
C SER A 13 6.19 0.27 -11.97
N ILE A 14 6.58 -0.46 -10.92
CA ILE A 14 7.86 -0.28 -10.23
C ILE A 14 9.02 -0.54 -11.20
N GLY A 15 8.97 -1.62 -11.98
CA GLY A 15 9.99 -1.91 -13.00
C GLY A 15 10.15 -0.77 -13.99
N ILE A 16 9.07 -0.29 -14.57
CA ILE A 16 9.10 0.84 -15.52
C ILE A 16 9.66 2.10 -14.84
N THR A 17 9.21 2.41 -13.62
CA THR A 17 9.71 3.55 -12.84
C THR A 17 11.21 3.46 -12.61
N CYS A 18 11.70 2.29 -12.17
CA CYS A 18 13.12 2.07 -11.88
C CYS A 18 14.01 2.15 -13.12
N PHE A 19 13.57 1.62 -14.27
CA PHE A 19 14.40 1.58 -15.48
C PHE A 19 14.27 2.82 -16.37
N VAL A 20 13.14 3.51 -16.36
CA VAL A 20 12.87 4.65 -17.25
C VAL A 20 12.91 5.97 -16.50
N PHE A 21 12.12 6.10 -15.44
CA PHE A 21 11.93 7.38 -14.76
C PHE A 21 13.10 7.74 -13.83
N ILE A 22 13.61 6.80 -13.04
CA ILE A 22 14.74 7.08 -12.12
C ILE A 22 15.99 7.57 -12.86
N PRO A 23 16.47 6.90 -13.94
CA PRO A 23 17.63 7.39 -14.68
C PRO A 23 17.38 8.76 -15.29
N TYR A 24 16.19 8.99 -15.84
CA TYR A 24 15.80 10.26 -16.42
C TYR A 24 15.81 11.41 -15.40
N ILE A 25 15.25 11.21 -14.22
CA ILE A 25 15.23 12.20 -13.14
C ILE A 25 16.65 12.49 -12.66
N ARG A 26 17.45 11.44 -12.40
CA ARG A 26 18.84 11.59 -11.95
C ARG A 26 19.73 12.32 -12.97
N ASN A 27 19.56 12.04 -14.25
CA ASN A 27 20.30 12.71 -15.32
C ASN A 27 19.87 14.17 -15.52
N SER A 28 18.68 14.56 -15.06
CA SER A 28 18.17 15.93 -15.17
C SER A 28 18.72 16.87 -14.09
N GLY A 29 19.51 16.35 -13.14
CA GLY A 29 20.17 17.11 -12.07
C GLY A 29 19.19 17.82 -11.14
N VAL A 30 17.99 17.27 -10.96
CA VAL A 30 16.97 17.80 -10.06
C VAL A 30 16.91 16.97 -8.78
N GLU A 31 16.67 17.62 -7.65
CA GLU A 31 16.58 16.96 -6.35
C GLU A 31 15.17 16.42 -6.09
N SER A 32 14.16 16.95 -6.79
CA SER A 32 12.77 16.49 -6.68
C SER A 32 12.10 16.27 -8.03
N ALA A 33 11.15 15.33 -8.09
CA ALA A 33 10.32 15.11 -9.28
C ALA A 33 9.49 16.35 -9.64
N TYR A 34 9.10 17.18 -8.67
CA TYR A 34 8.33 18.41 -8.92
C TYR A 34 9.16 19.52 -9.56
N GLU A 35 10.47 19.53 -9.33
CA GLU A 35 11.38 20.49 -9.96
C GLU A 35 11.53 20.23 -11.46
N LEU A 36 11.34 18.99 -11.91
CA LEU A 36 11.21 18.66 -13.33
C LEU A 36 9.96 19.33 -13.95
N LEU A 37 8.86 19.44 -13.19
CA LEU A 37 7.66 20.15 -13.64
C LEU A 37 7.90 21.66 -13.73
N GLU A 38 8.69 22.24 -12.83
CA GLU A 38 9.10 23.64 -12.91
C GLU A 38 9.91 23.92 -14.18
N LYS A 39 10.92 23.08 -14.48
CA LYS A 39 11.73 23.22 -15.69
C LYS A 39 10.92 23.16 -16.98
N ARG A 40 9.76 22.49 -16.97
CA ARG A 40 8.90 22.33 -18.15
C ARG A 40 7.76 23.35 -18.24
N PHE A 41 7.22 23.78 -17.11
CA PHE A 41 6.05 24.66 -17.04
C PHE A 41 6.38 25.98 -16.35
N ASP A 42 6.26 26.03 -15.02
CA ASP A 42 6.49 27.21 -14.19
C ASP A 42 6.53 26.79 -12.71
N LEU A 43 7.06 27.65 -11.84
CA LEU A 43 7.06 27.52 -10.38
C LEU A 43 5.65 27.32 -9.81
N LYS A 44 4.64 27.98 -10.40
CA LYS A 44 3.23 27.82 -9.98
C LYS A 44 2.77 26.36 -10.06
N VAL A 45 3.18 25.63 -11.09
CA VAL A 45 2.80 24.22 -11.29
C VAL A 45 3.53 23.32 -10.31
N ARG A 46 4.80 23.61 -10.00
CA ARG A 46 5.57 22.91 -8.96
C ARG A 46 4.89 23.04 -7.59
N LEU A 47 4.56 24.27 -7.18
CA LEU A 47 3.93 24.53 -5.89
C LEU A 47 2.55 23.87 -5.79
N LEU A 48 1.73 24.00 -6.82
CA LEU A 48 0.41 23.36 -6.86
C LEU A 48 0.51 21.84 -6.73
N SER A 49 1.41 21.22 -7.51
CA SER A 49 1.61 19.76 -7.49
C SER A 49 2.13 19.27 -6.14
N ALA A 50 3.09 19.99 -5.54
CA ALA A 50 3.63 19.66 -4.24
C ALA A 50 2.57 19.77 -3.12
N ILE A 51 1.72 20.80 -3.16
CA ILE A 51 0.63 20.99 -2.17
C ILE A 51 -0.41 19.88 -2.30
N ILE A 52 -0.88 19.59 -3.52
CA ILE A 52 -1.87 18.54 -3.78
C ILE A 52 -1.34 17.19 -3.31
N TYR A 53 -0.09 16.86 -3.66
CA TYR A 53 0.52 15.60 -3.24
C TYR A 53 0.71 15.52 -1.73
N SER A 54 1.15 16.60 -1.08
CA SER A 54 1.30 16.63 0.38
C SER A 54 -0.03 16.42 1.08
N LEU A 55 -1.11 17.04 0.60
CA LEU A 55 -2.45 16.84 1.14
C LEU A 55 -2.93 15.40 0.93
N HIS A 56 -2.72 14.84 -0.25
CA HIS A 56 -3.04 13.45 -0.54
C HIS A 56 -2.29 12.49 0.40
N LEU A 57 -0.98 12.71 0.61
CA LEU A 57 -0.16 11.89 1.50
C LEU A 57 -0.63 11.96 2.96
N LEU A 58 -1.05 13.12 3.44
CA LEU A 58 -1.60 13.28 4.79
C LEU A 58 -2.89 12.47 4.97
N LEU A 59 -3.83 12.58 4.02
CA LEU A 59 -5.09 11.84 4.06
C LEU A 59 -4.85 10.32 3.99
N ARG A 60 -3.97 9.89 3.08
CA ARG A 60 -3.60 8.49 2.92
C ARG A 60 -2.96 7.91 4.18
N THR A 61 -2.02 8.62 4.78
CA THR A 61 -1.33 8.17 5.99
C THR A 61 -2.29 8.01 7.16
N GLY A 62 -3.29 8.89 7.28
CA GLY A 62 -4.34 8.78 8.29
C GLY A 62 -5.13 7.46 8.18
N VAL A 63 -5.56 7.10 6.96
CA VAL A 63 -6.24 5.82 6.71
C VAL A 63 -5.32 4.63 6.96
N LEU A 64 -4.04 4.74 6.60
CA LEU A 64 -3.07 3.66 6.73
C LEU A 64 -2.78 3.30 8.21
N ILE A 65 -2.80 4.27 9.13
CA ILE A 65 -2.58 4.05 10.56
C ILE A 65 -3.75 3.28 11.20
N LEU A 66 -4.97 3.36 10.66
CA LEU A 66 -6.13 2.64 11.20
C LEU A 66 -5.94 1.12 11.15
N GLY A 67 -5.33 0.59 10.08
CA GLY A 67 -5.08 -0.83 9.90
C GLY A 67 -4.33 -1.48 11.07
N PRO A 68 -3.09 -1.06 11.38
CA PRO A 68 -2.36 -1.58 12.52
C PRO A 68 -3.01 -1.21 13.86
N ALA A 69 -3.69 -0.06 13.99
CA ALA A 69 -4.39 0.32 15.22
C ALA A 69 -5.52 -0.63 15.59
N ILE A 70 -6.34 -1.06 14.61
CA ILE A 70 -7.41 -2.04 14.84
C ILE A 70 -6.84 -3.37 15.35
N VAL A 71 -5.76 -3.85 14.72
CA VAL A 71 -5.11 -5.11 15.12
C VAL A 71 -4.50 -4.97 16.51
N PHE A 72 -3.79 -3.87 16.78
CA PHE A 72 -3.13 -3.60 18.06
C PHE A 72 -4.14 -3.46 19.21
N SER A 73 -5.22 -2.71 18.98
CA SER A 73 -6.35 -2.58 19.91
C SER A 73 -6.97 -3.94 20.23
N GLY A 74 -7.19 -4.79 19.22
CA GLY A 74 -7.74 -6.13 19.42
C GLY A 74 -6.84 -7.08 20.22
N ILE A 75 -5.52 -6.91 20.17
CA ILE A 75 -4.56 -7.75 20.90
C ILE A 75 -4.40 -7.29 22.36
N ILE A 76 -4.33 -5.99 22.59
CA ILE A 76 -4.00 -5.42 23.92
C ILE A 76 -5.27 -5.08 24.71
N GLY A 77 -6.40 -4.89 24.04
CA GLY A 77 -7.68 -4.54 24.68
C GLY A 77 -7.80 -3.07 25.07
N ILE A 78 -7.07 -2.16 24.40
CA ILE A 78 -7.22 -0.71 24.56
C ILE A 78 -8.15 -0.13 23.50
N ASP A 79 -8.76 1.03 23.76
CA ASP A 79 -9.57 1.71 22.75
C ASP A 79 -8.74 2.07 21.51
N ILE A 80 -9.39 2.01 20.35
CA ILE A 80 -8.77 2.26 19.04
C ILE A 80 -8.16 3.68 18.99
N GLU A 81 -8.77 4.66 19.64
CA GLU A 81 -8.27 6.04 19.70
C GLU A 81 -6.88 6.13 20.34
N TYR A 82 -6.66 5.44 21.47
CA TYR A 82 -5.35 5.38 22.12
C TYR A 82 -4.34 4.57 21.29
N ALA A 83 -4.79 3.51 20.62
CA ALA A 83 -3.93 2.73 19.72
C ALA A 83 -3.42 3.57 18.54
N ILE A 84 -4.30 4.38 17.92
CA ILE A 84 -3.94 5.31 16.83
C ILE A 84 -2.89 6.31 17.31
N LEU A 85 -3.11 6.95 18.47
CA LEU A 85 -2.17 7.93 19.02
C LEU A 85 -0.80 7.31 19.31
N LEU A 86 -0.77 6.11 19.89
CA LEU A 86 0.47 5.42 20.21
C LEU A 86 1.27 5.05 18.95
N ILE A 87 0.61 4.43 17.96
CA ILE A 87 1.26 4.02 16.71
C ILE A 87 1.75 5.24 15.94
N GLY A 88 0.92 6.29 15.84
CA GLY A 88 1.29 7.53 15.17
C GLY A 88 2.47 8.24 15.84
N LEU A 89 2.52 8.25 17.18
CA LEU A 89 3.62 8.84 17.93
C LEU A 89 4.92 8.07 17.69
N ILE A 90 4.90 6.74 17.80
CA ILE A 90 6.08 5.90 17.54
C ILE A 90 6.55 6.10 16.11
N ALA A 91 5.62 6.11 15.14
CA ALA A 91 5.91 6.33 13.73
C ALA A 91 6.61 7.67 13.46
N THR A 92 6.09 8.73 14.09
CA THR A 92 6.66 10.08 13.97
C THR A 92 8.05 10.14 14.60
N LEU A 93 8.24 9.56 15.79
CA LEU A 93 9.51 9.62 16.51
C LEU A 93 10.65 8.96 15.72
N TYR A 94 10.46 7.73 15.22
CA TYR A 94 11.53 7.07 14.46
C TYR A 94 11.80 7.76 13.12
N THR A 95 10.77 8.34 12.50
CA THR A 95 10.90 9.08 11.23
C THR A 95 11.72 10.36 11.41
N VAL A 96 11.42 11.14 12.46
CA VAL A 96 12.14 12.38 12.76
C VAL A 96 13.59 12.10 13.17
N MET A 97 13.83 11.06 13.97
CA MET A 97 15.18 10.74 14.45
C MET A 97 16.09 10.17 13.36
N GLY A 98 15.55 9.32 12.47
CA GLY A 98 16.35 8.55 11.53
C GLY A 98 16.35 9.05 10.09
N GLY A 99 15.40 9.93 9.74
CA GLY A 99 15.20 10.41 8.37
C GLY A 99 14.87 9.29 7.39
N ILE A 100 15.01 9.56 6.08
CA ILE A 100 14.62 8.61 5.02
C ILE A 100 15.35 7.26 5.11
N ARG A 101 16.58 7.23 5.61
CA ARG A 101 17.34 5.97 5.78
C ARG A 101 16.70 5.04 6.80
N ALA A 102 16.22 5.58 7.93
CA ALA A 102 15.54 4.75 8.93
C ALA A 102 14.20 4.23 8.41
N VAL A 103 13.45 5.07 7.68
CA VAL A 103 12.18 4.67 7.06
C VAL A 103 12.39 3.48 6.11
N VAL A 104 13.42 3.53 5.26
CA VAL A 104 13.73 2.41 4.35
C VAL A 104 14.05 1.12 5.12
N TRP A 105 14.82 1.22 6.22
CA TRP A 105 15.12 0.04 7.04
C TRP A 105 13.89 -0.52 7.76
N THR A 106 12.99 0.34 8.25
CA THR A 106 11.73 -0.10 8.84
C THR A 106 10.83 -0.76 7.80
N ASP A 107 10.81 -0.26 6.56
CA ASP A 107 10.04 -0.87 5.46
C ASP A 107 10.56 -2.27 5.11
N VAL A 108 11.88 -2.45 5.06
CA VAL A 108 12.51 -3.77 4.83
C VAL A 108 12.12 -4.75 5.94
N LEU A 109 12.18 -4.32 7.21
CA LEU A 109 11.77 -5.15 8.33
C LEU A 109 10.27 -5.50 8.26
N GLN A 110 9.41 -4.53 7.95
CA GLN A 110 7.98 -4.76 7.80
C GLN A 110 7.69 -5.75 6.67
N PHE A 111 8.37 -5.62 5.52
CA PHE A 111 8.25 -6.56 4.42
C PHE A 111 8.63 -7.99 4.84
N LEU A 112 9.74 -8.16 5.56
CA LEU A 112 10.20 -9.48 6.03
C LEU A 112 9.21 -10.09 7.03
N VAL A 113 8.76 -9.31 8.01
CA VAL A 113 7.81 -9.77 9.05
C VAL A 113 6.47 -10.17 8.44
N LEU A 114 5.91 -9.33 7.55
CA LEU A 114 4.64 -9.64 6.87
C LEU A 114 4.76 -10.85 5.95
N SER A 115 5.87 -10.98 5.22
CA SER A 115 6.12 -12.14 4.35
C SER A 115 6.24 -13.44 5.15
N ALA A 116 6.98 -13.42 6.26
CA ALA A 116 7.09 -14.56 7.15
C ALA A 116 5.75 -14.92 7.79
N GLY A 117 5.00 -13.93 8.28
CA GLY A 117 3.66 -14.12 8.83
C GLY A 117 2.69 -14.73 7.82
N ALA A 118 2.74 -14.30 6.55
CA ALA A 118 1.93 -14.86 5.48
C ALA A 118 2.27 -16.34 5.22
N VAL A 119 3.55 -16.70 5.15
CA VAL A 119 3.99 -18.09 4.94
C VAL A 119 3.60 -18.98 6.11
N ILE A 120 3.82 -18.53 7.34
CA ILE A 120 3.44 -19.28 8.55
C ILE A 120 1.93 -19.53 8.56
N THR A 121 1.13 -18.49 8.33
CA THR A 121 -0.34 -18.58 8.28
C THR A 121 -0.79 -19.58 7.22
N LEU A 122 -0.18 -19.55 6.02
CA LEU A 122 -0.49 -20.49 4.95
C LEU A 122 -0.22 -21.94 5.37
N ILE A 123 0.92 -22.22 6.00
CA ILE A 123 1.27 -23.56 6.48
C ILE A 123 0.27 -24.04 7.54
N TYR A 124 -0.11 -23.18 8.48
CA TYR A 124 -1.10 -23.50 9.51
C TYR A 124 -2.47 -23.81 8.91
N CYS A 125 -2.94 -23.00 7.96
CA CYS A 125 -4.20 -23.25 7.26
C CYS A 125 -4.19 -24.59 6.52
N ILE A 126 -3.12 -24.91 5.79
CA ILE A 126 -3.00 -26.17 5.04
C ILE A 126 -3.00 -27.37 5.98
N LYS A 127 -2.29 -27.28 7.13
CA LYS A 127 -2.28 -28.37 8.13
C LYS A 127 -3.62 -28.56 8.83
N GLY A 128 -4.36 -27.49 9.11
CA GLY A 128 -5.63 -27.55 9.83
C GLY A 128 -6.80 -28.02 8.98
N VAL A 129 -6.87 -27.58 7.71
CA VAL A 129 -8.04 -27.81 6.84
C VAL A 129 -7.75 -28.86 5.76
N GLY A 130 -6.50 -29.04 5.37
CA GLY A 130 -6.10 -29.87 4.23
C GLY A 130 -6.16 -29.11 2.91
N PHE A 131 -5.15 -29.31 2.05
CA PHE A 131 -5.03 -28.59 0.78
C PHE A 131 -6.22 -28.80 -0.16
N SER A 132 -6.74 -30.04 -0.23
CA SER A 132 -7.89 -30.39 -1.07
C SER A 132 -9.16 -29.63 -0.68
N GLU A 133 -9.39 -29.46 0.62
CA GLU A 133 -10.57 -28.77 1.14
C GLU A 133 -10.46 -27.25 0.94
N ILE A 134 -9.26 -26.67 1.09
CA ILE A 134 -9.00 -25.27 0.75
C ILE A 134 -9.30 -25.00 -0.73
N MET A 135 -8.88 -25.91 -1.62
CA MET A 135 -9.15 -25.79 -3.06
C MET A 135 -10.64 -25.93 -3.37
N ARG A 136 -11.34 -26.87 -2.71
CA ARG A 136 -12.79 -27.06 -2.86
C ARG A 136 -13.58 -25.85 -2.41
N VAL A 137 -13.34 -25.35 -1.19
CA VAL A 137 -13.97 -24.15 -0.64
C VAL A 137 -13.62 -22.91 -1.48
N GLY A 138 -12.38 -22.81 -1.98
CA GLY A 138 -11.99 -21.74 -2.89
C GLY A 138 -12.76 -21.75 -4.20
N HIS A 139 -13.06 -22.94 -4.73
CA HIS A 139 -13.84 -23.13 -5.95
C HIS A 139 -15.32 -22.82 -5.73
N GLU A 140 -15.92 -23.36 -4.67
CA GLU A 140 -17.31 -23.10 -4.28
C GLU A 140 -17.55 -21.61 -3.99
N ALA A 141 -16.63 -20.95 -3.28
CA ALA A 141 -16.69 -19.52 -2.99
C ALA A 141 -16.35 -18.62 -4.19
N ASN A 142 -16.16 -19.19 -5.39
CA ASN A 142 -15.81 -18.47 -6.63
C ASN A 142 -14.56 -17.58 -6.48
N LYS A 143 -13.64 -17.90 -5.56
CA LYS A 143 -12.46 -17.06 -5.27
C LYS A 143 -11.43 -17.07 -6.42
N PHE A 144 -11.53 -18.03 -7.33
CA PHE A 144 -10.69 -18.17 -8.53
C PHE A 144 -11.17 -17.36 -9.74
N LYS A 145 -12.26 -16.59 -9.65
CA LYS A 145 -12.62 -15.66 -10.72
C LYS A 145 -11.55 -14.58 -10.86
N TRP A 146 -10.99 -14.49 -12.06
CA TRP A 146 -9.91 -13.57 -12.43
C TRP A 146 -10.43 -12.20 -12.83
N PHE A 147 -11.53 -12.17 -13.59
CA PHE A 147 -12.10 -10.93 -14.13
C PHE A 147 -13.59 -10.87 -13.81
N ASP A 148 -14.00 -9.77 -13.16
CA ASP A 148 -15.40 -9.45 -12.95
C ASP A 148 -15.63 -8.01 -13.44
N GLY A 149 -16.15 -7.91 -14.67
CA GLY A 149 -16.47 -6.65 -15.33
C GLY A 149 -17.82 -6.07 -14.93
N SER A 150 -18.49 -6.61 -13.91
CA SER A 150 -19.79 -6.11 -13.46
C SER A 150 -19.68 -4.68 -12.92
N LEU A 151 -20.63 -3.83 -13.31
CA LEU A 151 -20.73 -2.42 -12.92
C LEU A 151 -21.42 -2.22 -11.56
N ASP A 152 -21.40 -3.22 -10.69
CA ASP A 152 -21.95 -3.11 -9.34
C ASP A 152 -20.92 -2.50 -8.38
N LEU A 153 -21.04 -1.20 -8.11
CA LEU A 153 -20.14 -0.44 -7.21
C LEU A 153 -20.22 -0.90 -5.75
N THR A 154 -21.19 -1.73 -5.39
CA THR A 154 -21.37 -2.29 -4.03
C THR A 154 -20.45 -3.47 -3.78
N SER A 155 -20.03 -4.17 -4.84
CA SER A 155 -19.21 -5.37 -4.75
C SER A 155 -17.71 -5.00 -4.74
N PRO A 156 -16.97 -5.17 -3.62
CA PRO A 156 -15.57 -4.76 -3.50
C PRO A 156 -14.61 -5.48 -4.46
N ARG A 157 -15.10 -6.49 -5.19
CA ARG A 157 -14.31 -7.42 -6.02
C ARG A 157 -14.40 -7.14 -7.51
N ASN A 158 -15.23 -6.19 -7.94
CA ASN A 158 -15.28 -5.80 -9.35
C ASN A 158 -14.08 -4.92 -9.71
N VAL A 159 -13.74 -4.90 -11.00
CA VAL A 159 -12.58 -4.14 -11.50
C VAL A 159 -12.74 -2.64 -11.25
N TRP A 160 -13.98 -2.12 -11.27
CA TRP A 160 -14.28 -0.70 -11.12
C TRP A 160 -14.14 -0.21 -9.68
N SER A 161 -14.78 -0.85 -8.69
CA SER A 161 -14.64 -0.47 -7.28
C SER A 161 -13.21 -0.71 -6.80
N ALA A 162 -12.57 -1.80 -7.23
CA ALA A 162 -11.20 -2.09 -6.85
C ALA A 162 -10.22 -1.11 -7.50
N GLY A 163 -10.45 -0.69 -8.75
CA GLY A 163 -9.65 0.35 -9.42
C GLY A 163 -9.81 1.74 -8.78
N ILE A 164 -11.03 2.12 -8.40
CA ILE A 164 -11.28 3.36 -7.64
C ILE A 164 -10.62 3.30 -6.27
N ALA A 165 -10.77 2.19 -5.54
CA ALA A 165 -10.10 1.98 -4.26
C ALA A 165 -8.58 2.07 -4.42
N TYR A 166 -8.03 1.52 -5.50
CA TYR A 166 -6.61 1.62 -5.81
C TYR A 166 -6.17 3.08 -6.01
N ILE A 167 -6.89 3.88 -6.79
CA ILE A 167 -6.57 5.32 -7.00
C ILE A 167 -6.68 6.15 -5.70
N VAL A 168 -7.58 5.75 -4.80
CA VAL A 168 -7.80 6.46 -3.54
C VAL A 168 -6.78 6.05 -2.47
N LEU A 169 -6.36 4.78 -2.46
CA LEU A 169 -5.48 4.19 -1.44
C LEU A 169 -3.99 4.17 -1.83
N ASP A 170 -3.66 4.24 -3.13
CA ASP A 170 -2.30 4.23 -3.69
C ASP A 170 -1.96 5.51 -4.48
#